data_AF-A0A450TNG6-F1
#
_entry.id   AF-A0A450TNG6-F1
#
_cell.length_a   1.000
_cell.length_b   1.000
_cell.length_c   1.000
_cell.angle_alpha   90.00
_cell.angle_beta   90.00
_cell.angle_gamma   90.00
#
_symmetry.space_group_name_H-M   'P 1'
#
loop_
_entity.id
_entity.type
_entity.pdbx_description
1 polymer ?
#
loop_
_entity_poly.entity_id
_entity_poly.type
_entity_poly.pdbx_seq_one_letter_code
_entity_poly.pdbx_strand_id
1 'polypeptide(L)' 'VIPAQDYDFLYQNGASAIFGPGTVIPVAAQKVIAELDRRHA' A
#
# COMPACT_ATOMS: atom_id res chain seq x y z
N VAL A 1 5.73 0.09 12.76
CA VAL A 1 4.45 0.83 12.56
C VAL A 1 4.83 2.22 12.08
N ILE A 2 4.26 2.68 10.95
CA ILE A 2 4.53 4.01 10.38
C ILE A 2 3.44 4.98 10.89
N PRO A 3 3.80 6.18 11.40
CA PRO A 3 2.83 7.20 11.79
C PRO A 3 1.95 7.64 10.61
N ALA A 4 0.66 7.89 10.87
CA ALA A 4 -0.29 8.28 9.82
C ALA A 4 0.09 9.59 9.12
N GLN A 5 0.70 10.55 9.84
CA GLN A 5 1.15 11.81 9.25
C GLN A 5 2.23 11.65 8.18
N ASP A 6 2.95 10.52 8.17
CA ASP A 6 4.03 10.29 7.20
C ASP A 6 3.53 9.64 5.90
N TYR A 7 2.24 9.30 5.82
CA TYR A 7 1.70 8.54 4.69
C TYR A 7 1.76 9.34 3.38
N ASP A 8 1.42 10.63 3.42
CA ASP A 8 1.46 11.50 2.24
C ASP A 8 2.88 11.63 1.70
N PHE A 9 3.87 11.81 2.59
CA PHE A 9 5.28 11.83 2.20
C PHE A 9 5.69 10.53 1.50
N LEU A 10 5.30 9.38 2.04
CA LEU A 10 5.64 8.08 1.46
C LEU A 10 4.98 7.86 0.10
N TYR A 11 3.69 8.23 -0.05
CA TYR A 11 3.00 8.15 -1.34
C TYR A 11 3.66 9.05 -2.39
N GLN A 12 4.02 10.28 -2.02
CA GLN A 12 4.74 11.20 -2.91
C GLN A 12 6.12 10.67 -3.33
N ASN A 13 6.74 9.83 -2.50
CA ASN A 13 8.03 9.20 -2.77
C ASN A 13 7.92 7.78 -3.35
N GLY A 14 6.74 7.40 -3.86
CA GLY A 14 6.58 6.18 -4.66
C GLY A 14 6.10 4.95 -3.89
N ALA A 15 5.70 5.09 -2.62
CA ALA A 15 4.96 4.01 -1.96
C ALA A 15 3.64 3.76 -2.70
N SER A 16 3.38 2.50 -3.08
CA SER A 16 2.19 2.13 -3.84
C SER A 16 0.96 1.89 -2.96
N ALA A 17 1.20 1.43 -1.73
CA ALA A 17 0.17 1.13 -0.74
C ALA A 17 0.77 1.10 0.66
N ILE A 18 -0.01 1.47 1.68
CA ILE A 18 0.35 1.39 3.09
C ILE A 18 -0.71 0.55 3.83
N PHE A 19 -0.26 -0.41 4.63
CA PHE A 19 -1.12 -1.32 5.38
C PHE A 19 -0.93 -1.10 6.89
N GLY A 20 -1.97 -0.60 7.54
CA GLY A 20 -1.95 -0.27 8.97
C GLY A 20 -2.12 -1.50 9.89
N PRO A 21 -1.97 -1.31 11.21
CA PRO A 21 -2.27 -2.35 12.21
C PRO A 21 -3.69 -2.91 12.03
N GLY A 22 -3.84 -4.23 12.15
CA GLY A 22 -5.14 -4.89 11.96
C GLY A 22 -5.53 -5.13 10.50
N THR A 23 -4.68 -4.78 9.53
CA THR A 23 -4.94 -5.12 8.13
C THR A 23 -5.02 -6.64 7.94
N VAL A 24 -6.12 -7.11 7.34
CA VAL A 24 -6.32 -8.51 6.98
C VAL A 24 -5.38 -8.88 5.81
N ILE A 25 -4.47 -9.83 6.06
CA ILE A 25 -3.40 -10.20 5.12
C ILE A 25 -3.94 -10.58 3.72
N PRO A 26 -4.97 -11.45 3.59
CA PRO A 26 -5.55 -11.75 2.28
C PRO A 26 -6.02 -10.51 1.49
N VAL A 27 -6.59 -9.52 2.16
CA VAL A 27 -7.07 -8.29 1.52
C VAL A 27 -5.91 -7.40 1.08
N ALA A 28 -4.84 -7.33 1.88
CA ALA A 28 -3.62 -6.62 1.49
C ALA A 28 -2.96 -7.26 0.25
N ALA A 29 -2.89 -8.59 0.22
CA ALA A 29 -2.33 -9.32 -0.91
C ALA A 29 -3.09 -9.06 -2.22
N GLN A 30 -4.43 -9.06 -2.19
CA GLN A 30 -5.25 -8.70 -3.35
C GLN A 30 -4.94 -7.29 -3.87
N LYS A 31 -4.75 -6.31 -2.97
CA LYS A 31 -4.39 -4.94 -3.34
C LYS A 31 -3.01 -4.87 -4.00
N VAL A 32 -2.04 -5.66 -3.53
CA VAL A 32 -0.71 -5.72 -4.14
C VAL A 32 -0.77 -6.30 -5.54
N ILE A 33 -1.48 -7.41 -5.75
CA ILE A 33 -1.63 -8.03 -7.08
C ILE A 33 -2.31 -7.06 -8.06
N ALA A 34 -3.42 -6.43 -7.66
CA ALA A 34 -4.12 -5.47 -8.51
C ALA A 34 -3.22 -4.28 -8.91
N GLU A 35 -2.35 -3.81 -7.99
CA GLU A 35 -1.41 -2.74 -8.29
C GLU A 35 -0.28 -3.17 -9.24
N LEU A 36 0.17 -4.43 -9.16
CA LEU A 36 1.13 -4.99 -10.12
C LEU A 36 0.52 -5.13 -11.52
N ASP A 37 -0.71 -5.66 -11.60
CA ASP A 37 -1.44 -5.79 -12.87
C ASP A 37 -1.64 -4.43 -13.53
N ARG A 38 -2.01 -3.40 -12.76
CA ARG A 38 -2.16 -2.02 -13.25
C ARG A 38 -0.86 -1.44 -13.83
N ARG A 39 0.30 -1.85 -13.31
CA ARG A 39 1.61 -1.34 -13.78
C ARG A 39 2.14 -2.05 -15.02
N HIS A 40 1.69 -3.29 -15.25
CA HIS A 40 2.15 -4.14 -16.34
C HIS A 40 1.17 -4.19 -17.53
N ALA A 41 0.02 -3.53 -17.42
CA ALA A 41 -0.90 -3.24 -18.53
C ALA A 41 -0.48 -1.99 -19.30
#